data_AF-A0A9J6AAK7-F1
#
_entry.id   AF-A0A9J6AAK7-F1
#
_cell.length_a   1.000
_cell.length_b   1.000
_cell.length_c   1.000
_cell.angle_alpha   90.00
_cell.angle_beta   90.00
_cell.angle_gamma   90.00
#
_symmetry.space_group_name_H-M   'P 1'
#
loop_
_entity.id
_entity.type
_entity.pdbx_description
1 polymer ?
#
loop_
_entity_poly.entity_id
_entity_poly.type
_entity_poly.pdbx_seq_one_letter_code
_entity_poly.pdbx_strand_id
1 'polypeptide(L)'
;MDASYFLGKSKRKVLDVTYFHHLRIEIFYVVIDLHLQELNNRFDIVSTDLLLGMASLNSVNSFGSFDKGRIIRLAEYYMNEFYINKLRNPSFQLDSFIVYARK
;
A
#
# COMPACT_ATOMS: atom_id res chain seq x y z
N MET A 1 -44.10 12.52 5.23
CA MET A 1 -44.83 11.24 5.29
C MET A 1 -44.04 10.25 4.47
N ASP A 2 -43.54 9.20 5.09
CA ASP A 2 -43.51 7.86 4.48
C ASP A 2 -43.24 6.86 5.60
N ALA A 3 -44.34 6.24 6.03
CA ALA A 3 -44.32 5.14 6.97
C ALA A 3 -44.62 3.87 6.17
N SER A 4 -43.74 2.87 6.23
CA SER A 4 -44.20 1.49 6.07
C SER A 4 -43.37 0.47 6.87
N TYR A 5 -43.95 0.10 8.02
CA TYR A 5 -44.13 -1.25 8.57
C TYR A 5 -43.10 -2.34 8.24
N PHE A 6 -42.29 -2.75 9.23
CA PHE A 6 -41.97 -4.17 9.45
C PHE A 6 -41.84 -4.48 10.95
N LEU A 7 -42.86 -5.16 11.48
CA LEU A 7 -42.84 -5.90 12.75
C LEU A 7 -42.42 -7.34 12.41
N GLY A 8 -41.36 -7.87 13.04
CA GLY A 8 -41.26 -9.34 13.15
C GLY A 8 -39.87 -10.00 13.16
N LYS A 9 -38.78 -9.39 12.68
CA LYS A 9 -37.42 -9.96 12.84
C LYS A 9 -36.36 -8.87 13.06
N SER A 10 -35.85 -8.82 14.30
CA SER A 10 -34.74 -8.02 14.82
C SER A 10 -34.47 -6.66 14.15
N LYS A 11 -35.22 -5.61 14.54
CA LYS A 11 -34.93 -4.20 14.20
C LYS A 11 -33.47 -3.81 14.48
N ARG A 12 -32.82 -4.45 15.45
CA ARG A 12 -31.40 -4.27 15.76
C ARG A 12 -30.49 -4.66 14.60
N LYS A 13 -30.75 -5.77 13.91
CA LYS A 13 -29.90 -6.22 12.78
C LYS A 13 -29.99 -5.28 11.59
N VAL A 14 -31.16 -4.71 11.30
CA VAL A 14 -31.35 -3.77 10.18
C VAL A 14 -30.62 -2.45 10.47
N LEU A 15 -30.75 -1.92 11.70
CA LEU A 15 -30.03 -0.71 12.11
C LEU A 15 -28.50 -0.89 12.11
N ASP A 16 -28.02 -2.06 12.54
CA ASP A 16 -26.59 -2.39 12.55
C ASP A 16 -26.02 -2.49 11.12
N VAL A 17 -26.78 -3.09 10.19
CA VAL A 17 -26.44 -3.12 8.76
C VAL A 17 -26.39 -1.70 8.18
N THR A 18 -27.40 -0.86 8.42
CA THR A 18 -27.43 0.52 7.92
C THR A 18 -26.30 1.37 8.53
N TYR A 19 -26.03 1.21 9.82
CA TYR A 19 -24.94 1.92 10.51
C TYR A 19 -23.56 1.48 9.98
N PHE A 20 -23.36 0.18 9.78
CA PHE A 20 -22.13 -0.34 9.21
C PHE A 20 -21.92 0.16 7.77
N HIS A 21 -22.97 0.22 6.96
CA HIS A 21 -22.90 0.78 5.61
C HIS A 21 -22.55 2.27 5.63
N HIS A 22 -23.18 3.06 6.49
CA HIS A 22 -22.88 4.49 6.65
C HIS A 22 -21.41 4.70 7.06
N LEU A 23 -20.94 3.99 8.09
CA LEU A 23 -19.53 4.07 8.50
C LEU A 23 -18.57 3.67 7.37
N ARG A 24 -18.83 2.53 6.70
CA ARG A 24 -17.90 2.00 5.70
C ARG A 24 -17.88 2.83 4.41
N ILE A 25 -19.06 3.13 3.88
CA ILE A 25 -19.19 3.72 2.54
C ILE A 25 -19.12 5.24 2.62
N GLU A 26 -19.89 5.85 3.50
CA GLU A 26 -20.04 7.31 3.52
C GLU A 26 -18.92 7.99 4.29
N ILE A 27 -18.31 7.31 5.26
CA ILE A 27 -17.23 7.87 6.07
C ILE A 27 -15.88 7.29 5.66
N PHE A 28 -15.65 5.98 5.83
CA PHE A 28 -14.31 5.42 5.65
C PHE A 28 -13.81 5.50 4.20
N TYR A 29 -14.63 5.19 3.19
CA TYR A 29 -14.19 5.33 1.81
C TYR A 29 -13.91 6.79 1.44
N VAL A 30 -14.78 7.72 1.85
CA VAL A 30 -14.52 9.16 1.63
C VAL A 30 -13.21 9.60 2.27
N VAL A 31 -12.93 9.18 3.51
CA VAL A 31 -11.66 9.51 4.18
C VAL A 31 -10.47 8.87 3.47
N ILE A 32 -10.57 7.62 3.01
CA ILE A 32 -9.51 6.94 2.25
C ILE A 32 -9.23 7.68 0.94
N ASP A 33 -10.28 8.04 0.20
CA ASP A 33 -10.16 8.75 -1.08
C ASP A 33 -9.50 10.12 -0.88
N LEU A 34 -9.87 10.85 0.18
CA LEU A 34 -9.22 12.12 0.53
C LEU A 34 -7.74 11.94 0.84
N HIS A 35 -7.36 10.90 1.59
CA HIS A 35 -5.95 10.61 1.87
C HIS A 35 -5.18 10.23 0.60
N LEU A 36 -5.77 9.41 -0.29
CA LEU A 36 -5.17 9.04 -1.56
C LEU A 36 -4.98 10.25 -2.46
N GLN A 37 -5.98 11.13 -2.55
CA GLN A 37 -5.88 12.38 -3.30
C GLN A 37 -4.76 13.27 -2.75
N GLU A 38 -4.67 13.44 -1.43
CA GLU A 38 -3.62 14.25 -0.82
C GLU A 38 -2.22 13.68 -1.07
N LEU A 39 -2.06 12.35 -0.98
CA LEU A 39 -0.81 11.68 -1.33
C LEU A 39 -0.43 11.90 -2.79
N ASN A 40 -1.39 11.72 -3.70
CA ASN A 40 -1.17 11.91 -5.14
C ASN A 40 -0.88 13.38 -5.51
N ASN A 41 -1.36 14.34 -4.72
CA ASN A 41 -1.05 15.76 -4.89
C ASN A 41 0.35 16.12 -4.38
N ARG A 42 0.83 15.44 -3.33
CA ARG A 42 2.13 15.72 -2.70
C ARG A 42 3.29 15.00 -3.37
N PHE A 43 3.05 13.78 -3.86
CA PHE A 43 4.08 12.92 -4.44
C PHE A 43 3.80 12.71 -5.92
N ASP A 44 4.77 13.09 -6.74
CA ASP A 44 4.75 12.72 -8.15
C ASP A 44 5.06 11.23 -8.34
N ILE A 45 5.05 10.78 -9.60
CA ILE A 45 5.28 9.36 -9.93
C ILE A 45 6.64 8.89 -9.40
N VAL A 46 7.69 9.71 -9.58
CA VAL A 46 9.05 9.35 -9.18
C VAL A 46 9.17 9.26 -7.67
N SER A 47 8.65 10.23 -6.92
CA SER A 47 8.68 10.25 -5.46
C SER A 47 7.84 9.11 -4.86
N THR A 48 6.71 8.79 -5.50
CA THR A 48 5.86 7.66 -5.10
C THR A 48 6.58 6.33 -5.31
N ASP A 49 7.17 6.11 -6.48
CA ASP A 49 7.97 4.92 -6.76
C ASP A 49 9.17 4.80 -5.81
N LEU A 50 9.81 5.93 -5.46
CA LEU A 50 10.89 6.00 -4.47
C LEU A 50 10.45 5.47 -3.10
N LEU A 51 9.37 6.04 -2.56
CA LEU A 51 8.82 5.66 -1.25
C LEU A 51 8.40 4.19 -1.23
N LEU A 52 7.75 3.73 -2.30
CA LEU A 52 7.29 2.36 -2.43
C LEU A 52 8.45 1.36 -2.50
N GLY A 53 9.53 1.68 -3.22
CA GLY A 53 10.71 0.84 -3.26
C GLY A 53 11.47 0.82 -1.92
N MET A 54 11.52 1.93 -1.18
CA MET A 54 12.09 1.97 0.17
C MET A 54 11.26 1.11 1.14
N ALA A 55 9.93 1.19 1.04
CA ALA A 55 9.02 0.37 1.84
C ALA A 55 9.23 -1.13 1.58
N SER A 56 9.62 -1.53 0.37
CA SER A 56 9.94 -2.92 0.03
C SER A 56 11.21 -3.46 0.68
N LEU A 57 12.03 -2.63 1.32
CA LEU A 57 13.18 -3.09 2.12
C LEU A 57 12.85 -3.19 3.62
N ASN A 58 11.58 -3.08 4.00
CA ASN A 58 11.15 -3.20 5.39
C ASN A 58 11.38 -4.63 5.91
N SER A 59 12.12 -4.74 7.02
CA SER A 59 12.47 -6.02 7.65
C SER A 59 11.30 -6.71 8.37
N VAL A 60 10.19 -6.01 8.62
CA VAL A 60 8.99 -6.57 9.27
C VAL A 60 8.51 -7.83 8.56
N ASN A 61 8.14 -8.83 9.36
CA ASN A 61 7.66 -10.14 8.89
C ASN A 61 8.63 -10.81 7.91
N SER A 62 9.93 -10.81 8.25
CA SER A 62 10.98 -11.43 7.42
C SER A 62 10.96 -10.87 5.99
N PHE A 63 11.06 -9.54 5.89
CA PHE A 63 10.97 -8.84 4.60
C PHE A 63 9.68 -9.19 3.82
N GLY A 64 8.53 -9.19 4.51
CA GLY A 64 7.24 -9.62 3.94
C GLY A 64 6.73 -8.71 2.81
N SER A 65 7.21 -7.46 2.76
CA SER A 65 6.89 -6.47 1.72
C SER A 65 7.92 -6.42 0.58
N PHE A 66 8.90 -7.33 0.59
CA PHE A 66 9.96 -7.36 -0.40
C PHE A 66 9.42 -7.53 -1.81
N ASP A 67 9.73 -6.55 -2.65
CA ASP A 67 9.42 -6.51 -4.06
C ASP A 67 10.70 -6.13 -4.82
N LYS A 68 11.31 -7.16 -5.40
CA LYS A 68 12.53 -7.04 -6.19
C LYS A 68 12.38 -6.07 -7.36
N GLY A 69 11.22 -6.06 -8.02
CA GLY A 69 10.97 -5.21 -9.18
C GLY A 69 10.98 -3.73 -8.78
N ARG A 70 10.33 -3.39 -7.66
CA ARG A 70 10.34 -2.02 -7.13
C ARG A 70 11.75 -1.56 -6.76
N ILE A 71 12.53 -2.42 -6.12
CA ILE A 71 13.91 -2.08 -5.72
C ILE A 71 14.83 -1.93 -6.95
N ILE A 72 14.66 -2.75 -7.98
CA ILE A 72 15.41 -2.57 -9.25
C ILE A 72 15.03 -1.24 -9.89
N ARG A 73 13.75 -0.91 -9.95
CA ARG A 73 13.27 0.37 -10.48
C ARG A 73 13.81 1.57 -9.70
N LEU A 74 14.02 1.44 -8.38
CA LEU A 74 14.77 2.44 -7.61
C LEU A 74 16.20 2.60 -8.10
N ALA A 75 16.91 1.49 -8.27
CA ALA A 75 18.29 1.52 -8.75
C ALA A 75 18.40 2.13 -10.15
N GLU A 76 17.37 1.99 -11.00
CA GLU A 76 17.28 2.62 -12.31
C GLU A 76 17.30 4.16 -12.22
N TYR A 77 16.57 4.76 -11.26
CA TYR A 77 16.57 6.21 -11.06
C TYR A 77 17.94 6.77 -10.67
N TYR A 78 18.76 5.95 -9.99
CA TYR A 78 20.10 6.34 -9.52
C TYR A 78 21.23 5.60 -10.24
N MET A 79 20.99 5.11 -11.48
CA MET A 79 21.94 4.27 -12.23
C MET A 79 23.37 4.80 -12.27
N ASN A 80 23.55 6.13 -12.30
CA ASN A 80 24.88 6.75 -12.27
C ASN A 80 25.67 6.38 -11.00
N GLU A 81 25.02 6.33 -9.84
CA GLU A 81 25.64 5.93 -8.57
C GLU A 81 26.01 4.43 -8.57
N PHE A 82 25.20 3.60 -9.22
CA PHE A 82 25.45 2.16 -9.34
C PHE A 82 26.52 1.82 -10.39
N TYR A 83 26.62 2.62 -11.45
CA TYR A 83 27.61 2.49 -12.51
C TYR A 83 29.04 2.75 -12.00
N ILE A 84 29.21 3.80 -11.18
CA ILE A 84 30.50 4.14 -10.55
C ILE A 84 30.99 3.00 -9.65
N ASN A 85 30.07 2.34 -8.95
CA ASN A 85 30.37 1.31 -7.97
C ASN A 85 30.56 -0.10 -8.56
N LYS A 86 30.52 -0.27 -9.89
CA LYS A 86 30.72 -1.55 -10.58
C LYS A 86 29.85 -2.68 -10.01
N LEU A 87 28.65 -2.35 -9.55
CA LEU A 87 27.77 -3.33 -8.92
C LEU A 87 27.40 -4.42 -9.94
N ARG A 88 27.67 -5.68 -9.57
CA ARG A 88 27.22 -6.86 -10.31
C ARG A 88 25.70 -6.79 -10.45
N ASN A 89 25.14 -7.26 -11.57
CA ASN A 89 23.70 -7.29 -11.88
C ASN A 89 22.81 -7.20 -10.60
N PRO A 90 22.18 -6.03 -10.33
CA PRO A 90 21.47 -5.77 -9.06
C PRO A 90 20.41 -6.82 -8.75
N SER A 91 19.81 -7.37 -9.79
CA SER A 91 18.85 -8.48 -9.71
C SER A 91 19.41 -9.68 -8.93
N PHE A 92 20.63 -10.11 -9.26
CA PHE A 92 21.28 -11.26 -8.63
C PHE A 92 21.67 -10.99 -7.17
N GLN A 93 22.11 -9.75 -6.88
CA GLN A 93 22.47 -9.35 -5.52
C GLN A 93 21.26 -9.33 -4.60
N LEU A 94 20.11 -8.85 -5.10
CA LEU A 94 18.85 -8.84 -4.36
C LEU A 94 18.33 -10.25 -4.06
N ASP A 95 18.49 -11.19 -5.00
CA ASP A 95 18.13 -12.61 -4.76
C ASP A 95 18.99 -13.21 -3.65
N SER A 96 20.29 -12.90 -3.66
CA SER A 96 21.19 -13.36 -2.60
C SER A 96 20.81 -12.73 -1.27
N PHE A 97 20.63 -11.41 -1.24
CA PHE A 97 20.26 -10.64 -0.05
C PHE A 97 19.04 -11.23 0.64
N ILE A 98 17.94 -11.46 -0.09
CA ILE A 98 16.68 -11.89 0.53
C ILE A 98 16.79 -13.30 1.12
N VAL A 99 17.56 -14.20 0.50
CA VAL A 99 17.84 -15.54 1.03
C VAL A 99 18.58 -15.46 2.37
N TYR A 100 19.57 -14.57 2.48
CA TYR A 100 20.30 -14.37 3.73
C TYR A 100 19.48 -13.64 4.80
N ALA A 101 18.66 -12.67 4.38
CA ALA A 101 17.96 -11.77 5.28
C ALA A 101 16.68 -12.39 5.89
N ARG A 102 16.09 -13.39 5.23
CA ARG A 102 14.85 -14.06 5.68
C ARG A 102 15.02 -15.18 6.72
N LYS A 103 16.13 -15.20 7.46
CA LYS A 103 16.38 -16.22 8.50
C LYS A 103 15.41 -16.16 9.68
#